data_AF-A0A931X5V6-F1
#
_entry.id   AF-A0A931X5V6-F1
#
_cell.length_a   1.000
_cell.length_b   1.000
_cell.length_c   1.000
_cell.angle_alpha   90.00
_cell.angle_beta   90.00
_cell.angle_gamma   90.00
#
_symmetry.space_group_name_H-M   'P 1'
#
loop_
_entity.id
_entity.type
_entity.pdbx_description
1 polymer ?
#
loop_
_entity_poly.entity_id
_entity_poly.type
_entity_poly.pdbx_seq_one_letter_code
_entity_poly.pdbx_strand_id
1 'polypeptide(L)'
;MTQNWFASSIAEERLVARGGRLVTELSRFDRGWARARLRGTWVEIDAGDTAHARGMPEEIATHLASTRMSAPTVPLDATEFAGWRFHAIARHRTAVHRGSEPDEQRTAIVVASAPVREQGPISIVTTPKSLSIDTHGLLGALARPVAHGVTVDDLPVAFSNGSAAVLMHEAIGHPAERGMPHVGWPSWLEVTDDPLAASLGYLPLDDCGRPTSRRDLTRGDSPSALRRWSFRDTPIVRMSNLCVMGSGRPLRLPSKRIDVHLVDQGSWDPLSDQIALRICLSELVDGSERSPLPRFTLRFTRRELAARLVGWFGDATSYPGVICSDEGQTLPVGSIAIGALVTPR
;
A
#
# COMPACT_ATOMS: atom_id res chain seq x y z
N MET A 1 -16.67 33.68 -9.20
CA MET A 1 -16.08 32.37 -9.52
C MET A 1 -14.77 32.24 -8.75
N THR A 2 -14.76 31.54 -7.63
CA THR A 2 -13.54 31.32 -6.84
C THR A 2 -12.79 30.12 -7.42
N GLN A 3 -11.61 30.36 -7.98
CA GLN A 3 -10.68 29.32 -8.40
C GLN A 3 -10.05 28.70 -7.16
N ASN A 4 -10.30 27.42 -6.93
CA ASN A 4 -9.64 26.63 -5.88
C ASN A 4 -8.32 26.09 -6.44
N TRP A 5 -7.21 26.47 -5.82
CA TRP A 5 -5.87 26.00 -6.15
C TRP A 5 -5.48 24.88 -5.19
N PHE A 6 -5.09 23.72 -5.73
CA PHE A 6 -4.52 22.61 -4.97
C PHE A 6 -3.06 22.44 -5.39
N ALA A 7 -2.15 22.41 -4.42
CA ALA A 7 -0.74 22.11 -4.65
C ALA A 7 -0.36 20.87 -3.83
N SER A 8 0.17 19.84 -4.49
CA SER A 8 0.85 18.73 -3.84
C SER A 8 2.35 18.85 -4.08
N SER A 9 3.15 18.93 -3.01
CA SER A 9 4.60 18.76 -3.07
C SER A 9 4.97 17.37 -2.55
N ILE A 10 5.90 16.70 -3.24
CA ILE A 10 6.52 15.44 -2.77
C ILE A 10 7.90 15.83 -2.25
N ALA A 11 8.20 15.52 -0.99
CA ALA A 11 9.52 15.70 -0.40
C ALA A 11 10.29 14.38 -0.43
N GLU A 12 11.55 14.41 -0.87
CA GLU A 12 12.49 13.31 -0.70
C GLU A 12 13.34 13.56 0.55
N GLU A 13 13.14 12.77 1.59
CA GLU A 13 13.97 12.79 2.81
C GLU A 13 14.79 11.51 2.94
N ARG A 14 16.03 11.65 3.42
CA ARG A 14 16.96 10.54 3.67
C ARG A 14 17.23 10.42 5.17
N LEU A 15 16.79 9.31 5.77
CA LEU A 15 17.18 8.92 7.13
C LEU A 15 18.50 8.13 7.08
N VAL A 16 19.51 8.57 7.84
CA VAL A 16 20.84 7.96 7.93
C VAL A 16 21.12 7.55 9.37
N ALA A 17 21.50 6.31 9.61
CA ALA A 17 21.93 5.86 10.94
C ALA A 17 23.37 6.34 11.24
N ARG A 18 23.56 7.09 12.34
CA ARG A 18 24.88 7.47 12.87
C ARG A 18 24.90 7.23 14.39
N GLY A 19 25.81 6.35 14.85
CA GLY A 19 26.06 6.14 16.28
C GLY A 19 24.85 5.65 17.09
N GLY A 20 24.05 4.71 16.54
CA GLY A 20 22.84 4.20 17.21
C GLY A 20 21.64 5.14 17.17
N ARG A 21 21.67 6.20 16.34
CA ARG A 21 20.55 7.12 16.12
C ARG A 21 20.29 7.28 14.62
N LEU A 22 19.02 7.26 14.19
CA LEU A 22 18.63 7.67 12.84
C LEU A 22 18.50 9.20 12.80
N VAL A 23 19.24 9.84 11.90
CA VAL A 23 19.28 11.30 11.69
C VAL A 23 18.83 11.58 10.26
N THR A 24 17.84 12.46 10.07
CA THR A 24 17.50 13.01 8.74
C THR A 24 18.58 13.98 8.27
N GLU A 25 19.10 13.78 7.05
CA GLU A 25 19.75 14.84 6.28
C GLU A 25 18.69 15.53 5.40
N LEU A 26 18.51 16.83 5.62
CA LEU A 26 17.54 17.66 4.92
C LEU A 26 18.09 18.12 3.57
N SER A 27 17.44 17.75 2.48
CA SER A 27 17.53 18.47 1.20
C SER A 27 16.60 19.69 1.29
N ARG A 28 17.10 20.91 1.09
CA ARG A 28 16.26 22.12 1.04
C ARG A 28 15.32 22.07 -0.18
N PHE A 29 14.06 22.48 -0.01
CA PHE A 29 13.11 22.69 -1.12
C PHE A 29 12.29 23.98 -0.95
N ASP A 30 11.71 24.43 -2.06
CA ASP A 30 11.17 25.79 -2.24
C ASP A 30 9.89 26.12 -1.44
N ARG A 31 9.14 25.14 -0.90
CA ARG A 31 7.80 25.37 -0.31
C ARG A 31 7.42 24.52 0.91
N GLY A 32 8.39 24.07 1.69
CA GLY A 32 8.14 23.40 2.98
C GLY A 32 9.34 22.60 3.48
N TRP A 33 9.28 22.14 4.72
CA TRP A 33 10.21 21.18 5.29
C TRP A 33 9.46 20.17 6.15
N ALA A 34 9.87 18.91 6.16
CA ALA A 34 9.58 17.99 7.23
C ALA A 34 10.90 17.51 7.87
N ARG A 35 10.82 16.97 9.08
CA ARG A 35 11.97 16.55 9.86
C ARG A 35 11.55 15.37 10.72
N ALA A 36 11.97 14.17 10.31
CA ALA A 36 11.85 13.00 11.15
C ALA A 36 13.04 12.90 12.14
N ARG A 37 12.79 12.90 13.45
CA ARG A 37 13.78 12.61 14.50
C ARG A 37 13.44 11.29 15.18
N LEU A 38 14.39 10.36 15.23
CA LEU A 38 14.27 9.19 16.11
C LEU A 38 14.62 9.60 17.55
N ARG A 39 13.70 9.41 18.50
CA ARG A 39 13.94 9.56 19.94
C ARG A 39 13.76 8.22 20.65
N GLY A 40 14.87 7.53 20.91
CA GLY A 40 14.82 6.18 21.47
C GLY A 40 14.21 5.20 20.47
N THR A 41 13.06 4.61 20.81
CA THR A 41 12.33 3.62 20.01
C THR A 41 11.24 4.21 19.11
N TRP A 42 11.17 5.54 18.98
CA TRP A 42 10.06 6.21 18.27
C TRP A 42 10.54 7.27 17.27
N VAL A 43 9.79 7.47 16.19
CA VAL A 43 10.05 8.50 15.16
C VAL A 43 9.08 9.68 15.35
N GLU A 44 9.61 10.86 15.68
CA GLU A 44 8.91 12.15 15.74
C GLU A 44 9.02 12.83 14.37
N ILE A 45 7.92 13.22 13.73
CA ILE A 45 7.94 13.92 12.43
C ILE A 45 7.43 15.35 12.62
N ASP A 46 8.33 16.33 12.55
CA ASP A 46 8.00 17.77 12.56
C ASP A 46 7.83 18.23 11.09
N ALA A 47 6.68 18.77 10.70
CA ALA A 47 6.50 19.33 9.35
C ALA A 47 6.00 20.77 9.40
N GLY A 48 6.61 21.65 8.60
CA GLY A 48 6.28 23.07 8.49
C GLY A 48 6.20 23.54 7.04
N ASP A 49 5.27 24.44 6.75
CA ASP A 49 5.15 25.10 5.46
C ASP A 49 6.01 26.37 5.45
N THR A 50 6.90 26.54 4.45
CA THR A 50 7.71 27.76 4.32
C THR A 50 6.96 28.87 3.58
N ALA A 51 5.83 28.57 2.93
CA ALA A 51 5.20 29.49 1.99
C ALA A 51 4.33 30.58 2.64
N HIS A 52 4.16 30.61 3.97
CA HIS A 52 3.31 31.62 4.64
C HIS A 52 4.02 32.48 5.71
N ALA A 53 5.34 32.34 5.88
CA ALA A 53 6.05 33.02 6.96
C ALA A 53 6.47 34.48 6.66
N ARG A 54 6.20 35.02 5.47
CA ARG A 54 6.45 36.45 5.18
C ARG A 54 5.15 37.25 5.28
N GLY A 55 4.88 37.79 6.47
CA GLY A 55 3.85 38.82 6.68
C GLY A 55 2.70 38.47 7.64
N MET A 56 2.75 37.34 8.36
CA MET A 56 1.73 37.01 9.35
C MET A 56 2.04 37.61 10.75
N PRO A 57 1.01 38.03 11.52
CA PRO A 57 1.15 38.40 12.93
C PRO A 57 1.75 37.25 13.76
N GLU A 58 2.61 37.60 14.70
CA GLU A 58 3.43 36.70 15.54
C GLU A 58 2.59 35.64 16.30
N GLU A 59 1.33 35.94 16.58
CA GLU A 59 0.36 35.06 17.25
C GLU A 59 -0.02 33.83 16.39
N ILE A 60 -0.10 33.96 15.06
CA ILE A 60 -0.44 32.85 14.15
C ILE A 60 0.78 31.96 13.87
N ALA A 61 1.98 32.55 13.78
CA ALA A 61 3.24 31.81 13.67
C ALA A 61 3.47 30.91 14.89
N THR A 62 3.07 31.36 16.08
CA THR A 62 3.14 30.59 17.32
C THR A 62 2.14 29.41 17.32
N HIS A 63 0.95 29.59 16.74
CA HIS A 63 -0.04 28.52 16.63
C HIS A 63 0.44 27.39 15.69
N LEU A 64 1.00 27.74 14.52
CA LEU A 64 1.58 26.77 13.58
C LEU A 64 2.86 26.09 14.12
N ALA A 65 3.71 26.81 14.86
CA ALA A 65 4.88 26.24 15.54
C ALA A 65 4.53 25.31 16.71
N SER A 66 3.30 25.40 17.23
CA SER A 66 2.82 24.58 18.37
C SER A 66 2.08 23.31 17.97
N THR A 67 1.85 23.07 16.67
CA THR A 67 1.15 21.85 16.20
C THR A 67 2.12 20.67 16.22
N ARG A 68 2.40 20.14 17.43
CA ARG A 68 3.13 18.89 17.62
C ARG A 68 2.27 17.75 17.10
N MET A 69 2.66 17.17 15.97
CA MET A 69 2.12 15.90 15.54
C MET A 69 2.58 14.81 16.51
N SER A 70 1.69 14.40 17.40
CA SER A 70 1.87 13.16 18.15
C SER A 70 1.44 12.03 17.21
N ALA A 71 2.32 11.60 16.30
CA ALA A 71 2.11 10.32 15.64
C ALA A 71 2.02 9.25 16.75
N PRO A 72 1.14 8.22 16.63
CA PRO A 72 1.17 7.11 17.55
C PRO A 72 2.59 6.56 17.55
N THR A 73 3.24 6.75 18.68
CA THR A 73 4.50 6.16 19.04
C THR A 73 4.26 4.64 18.92
N VAL A 74 4.93 3.96 17.99
CA VAL A 74 5.11 2.49 17.95
C VAL A 74 6.54 2.13 18.37
N PRO A 75 6.79 1.35 19.43
CA PRO A 75 8.13 1.17 19.97
C PRO A 75 8.82 0.17 19.06
N LEU A 76 9.75 0.65 18.26
CA LEU A 76 10.58 -0.17 17.40
C LEU A 76 11.93 -0.37 18.08
N ASP A 77 12.38 -1.61 18.25
CA ASP A 77 13.74 -1.90 18.70
C ASP A 77 14.71 -1.47 17.59
N ALA A 78 15.51 -0.44 17.85
CA ALA A 78 16.43 0.13 16.88
C ALA A 78 17.48 -0.90 16.38
N THR A 79 17.70 -1.99 17.10
CA THR A 79 18.61 -3.07 16.68
C THR A 79 18.02 -3.93 15.56
N GLU A 80 16.71 -4.12 15.51
CA GLU A 80 16.02 -4.90 14.47
C GLU A 80 16.10 -4.23 13.08
N PHE A 81 16.29 -2.90 13.05
CA PHE A 81 16.31 -2.09 11.84
C PHE A 81 17.71 -1.60 11.44
N ALA A 82 18.76 -2.15 12.04
CA ALA A 82 20.13 -1.78 11.69
C ALA A 82 20.39 -2.01 10.19
N GLY A 83 20.67 -0.93 9.45
CA GLY A 83 20.93 -0.95 8.01
C GLY A 83 19.74 -0.67 7.10
N TRP A 84 18.52 -0.55 7.65
CA TRP A 84 17.34 -0.13 6.91
C TRP A 84 17.39 1.36 6.56
N ARG A 85 16.82 1.72 5.41
CA ARG A 85 16.59 3.11 4.98
C ARG A 85 15.11 3.40 5.05
N PHE A 86 14.73 4.50 5.67
CA PHE A 86 13.33 4.94 5.72
C PHE A 86 13.19 6.26 4.96
N HIS A 87 12.11 6.40 4.21
CA HIS A 87 11.70 7.64 3.56
C HIS A 87 10.28 7.96 4.02
N ALA A 88 10.03 9.17 4.52
CA ALA A 88 8.67 9.59 4.86
C ALA A 88 8.14 10.52 3.76
N ILE A 89 6.94 10.24 3.25
CA ILE A 89 6.22 11.09 2.31
C ILE A 89 5.00 11.62 3.06
N ALA A 90 5.03 12.89 3.45
CA ALA A 90 3.87 13.55 4.05
C ALA A 90 2.93 14.03 2.93
N ARG A 91 1.66 13.59 2.94
CA ARG A 91 0.62 14.22 2.12
C ARG A 91 -0.12 15.24 2.95
N HIS A 92 -0.01 16.51 2.54
CA HIS A 92 -0.86 17.58 3.07
C HIS A 92 -2.17 17.59 2.27
N ARG A 93 -3.30 17.44 2.95
CA ARG A 93 -4.62 17.69 2.35
C ARG A 93 -5.18 18.94 3.01
N THR A 94 -5.17 20.05 2.29
CA THR A 94 -5.86 21.26 2.71
C THR A 94 -7.36 21.02 2.51
N ALA A 95 -8.11 20.83 3.59
CA ALA A 95 -9.55 20.83 3.52
C ALA A 95 -10.01 22.23 3.10
N VAL A 96 -10.67 22.35 1.94
CA VAL A 96 -11.33 23.60 1.54
C VAL A 96 -12.62 23.70 2.36
N HIS A 97 -12.61 24.53 3.39
CA HIS A 97 -13.76 24.70 4.29
C HIS A 97 -14.71 25.81 3.86
N ARG A 98 -16.01 25.52 3.93
CA ARG A 98 -17.08 26.51 4.16
C ARG A 98 -17.59 26.33 5.60
N GLY A 99 -16.95 27.00 6.56
CA GLY A 99 -17.64 27.45 7.78
C GLY A 99 -17.58 26.61 9.08
N SER A 100 -16.74 25.59 9.22
CA SER A 100 -16.46 24.95 10.53
C SER A 100 -14.95 24.75 10.70
N GLU A 101 -14.44 24.43 11.90
CA GLU A 101 -13.00 24.25 12.12
C GLU A 101 -12.42 23.10 11.27
N PRO A 102 -11.23 23.27 10.65
CA PRO A 102 -10.60 22.25 9.83
C PRO A 102 -10.12 21.08 10.67
N ASP A 103 -10.71 19.90 10.42
CA ASP A 103 -10.13 18.63 10.87
C ASP A 103 -8.98 18.28 9.90
N GLU A 104 -7.77 18.73 10.22
CA GLU A 104 -6.57 18.45 9.43
C GLU A 104 -6.20 16.95 9.52
N GLN A 105 -6.72 16.14 8.60
CA GLN A 105 -6.20 14.79 8.41
C GLN A 105 -4.95 14.80 7.52
N ARG A 106 -3.77 14.75 8.15
CA ARG A 106 -2.49 14.57 7.48
C ARG A 106 -2.11 13.08 7.47
N THR A 107 -2.01 12.47 6.30
CA THR A 107 -1.54 11.08 6.16
C THR A 107 -0.04 11.06 5.89
N ALA A 108 0.74 10.51 6.81
CA ALA A 108 2.14 10.19 6.57
C ALA A 108 2.24 8.80 5.92
N ILE A 109 2.93 8.72 4.79
CA ILE A 109 3.33 7.48 4.13
C ILE A 109 4.79 7.23 4.51
N VAL A 110 5.12 6.02 4.96
CA VAL A 110 6.49 5.61 5.30
C VAL A 110 6.93 4.56 4.28
N VAL A 111 7.99 4.85 3.53
CA VAL A 111 8.67 3.87 2.68
C VAL A 111 9.87 3.31 3.44
N ALA A 112 9.77 2.07 3.91
CA ALA A 112 10.88 1.36 4.55
C ALA A 112 11.62 0.52 3.52
N SER A 113 12.94 0.59 3.48
CA SER A 113 13.80 -0.15 2.55
C SER A 113 14.87 -0.95 3.29
N ALA A 114 14.88 -2.26 3.09
CA ALA A 114 15.81 -3.18 3.73
C ALA A 114 16.85 -3.70 2.72
N PRO A 115 18.15 -3.67 3.03
CA PRO A 115 19.11 -4.48 2.29
C PRO A 115 18.92 -5.95 2.69
N VAL A 116 18.47 -6.78 1.76
CA VAL A 116 18.34 -8.23 1.97
C VAL A 116 19.49 -8.92 1.28
N ARG A 117 20.25 -9.73 2.03
CA ARG A 117 21.29 -10.59 1.45
C ARG A 117 20.63 -11.52 0.42
N GLU A 118 21.24 -11.66 -0.75
CA GLU A 118 20.81 -12.55 -1.84
C GLU A 118 19.50 -12.18 -2.56
N GLN A 119 18.58 -11.42 -1.93
CA GLN A 119 17.31 -11.00 -2.56
C GLN A 119 17.30 -9.55 -3.08
N GLY A 120 18.31 -8.73 -2.77
CA GLY A 120 18.33 -7.31 -3.18
C GLY A 120 17.41 -6.42 -2.33
N PRO A 121 17.36 -5.09 -2.58
CA PRO A 121 16.58 -4.18 -1.74
C PRO A 121 15.08 -4.46 -1.87
N ILE A 122 14.37 -4.43 -0.74
CA ILE A 122 12.90 -4.48 -0.67
C ILE A 122 12.42 -3.13 -0.15
N SER A 123 11.47 -2.50 -0.85
CA SER A 123 10.82 -1.26 -0.42
C SER A 123 9.35 -1.54 -0.08
N ILE A 124 8.92 -1.09 1.09
CA ILE A 124 7.56 -1.27 1.61
C ILE A 124 6.96 0.11 1.82
N VAL A 125 5.86 0.42 1.15
CA VAL A 125 5.10 1.66 1.34
C VAL A 125 4.02 1.38 2.39
N THR A 126 4.12 1.94 3.58
CA THR A 126 3.18 1.67 4.69
C THR A 126 2.73 2.96 5.38
N THR A 127 1.86 2.85 6.37
CA THR A 127 1.48 3.94 7.28
C THR A 127 2.18 3.74 8.63
N PRO A 128 2.40 4.80 9.43
CA PRO A 128 2.98 4.65 10.77
C PRO A 128 2.26 3.63 11.65
N LYS A 129 0.92 3.53 11.52
CA LYS A 129 0.09 2.60 12.28
C LYS A 129 0.36 1.13 11.90
N SER A 130 0.70 0.87 10.64
CA SER A 130 0.90 -0.49 10.10
C SER A 130 2.36 -0.94 10.12
N LEU A 131 3.31 -0.02 10.37
CA LEU A 131 4.75 -0.30 10.22
C LEU A 131 5.23 -1.49 11.06
N SER A 132 4.84 -1.64 12.33
CA SER A 132 5.29 -2.76 13.16
C SER A 132 4.71 -4.11 12.72
N ILE A 133 3.44 -4.12 12.31
CA ILE A 133 2.76 -5.33 11.82
C ILE A 133 3.42 -5.79 10.52
N ASP A 134 3.67 -4.84 9.61
CA ASP A 134 4.32 -5.13 8.34
C ASP A 134 5.77 -5.58 8.55
N THR A 135 6.54 -4.92 9.41
CA THR A 135 7.97 -5.20 9.52
C THR A 135 8.30 -6.47 10.31
N HIS A 136 7.59 -6.80 11.39
CA HIS A 136 7.98 -7.93 12.25
C HIS A 136 7.86 -9.29 11.53
N GLY A 137 6.77 -9.49 10.78
CA GLY A 137 6.59 -10.71 9.98
C GLY A 137 7.56 -10.81 8.80
N LEU A 138 7.85 -9.69 8.14
CA LEU A 138 8.77 -9.64 7.00
C LEU A 138 10.22 -9.88 7.44
N LEU A 139 10.66 -9.30 8.57
CA LEU A 139 12.00 -9.47 9.11
C LEU A 139 12.34 -10.94 9.41
N GLY A 140 11.42 -11.68 10.03
CA GLY A 140 11.62 -13.09 10.34
C GLY A 140 11.79 -13.98 9.09
N ALA A 141 11.08 -13.65 8.01
CA ALA A 141 11.27 -14.34 6.74
C ALA A 141 12.63 -13.99 6.10
N LEU A 142 13.02 -12.71 6.12
CA LEU A 142 14.26 -12.23 5.51
C LEU A 142 15.54 -12.72 6.21
N ALA A 143 15.46 -13.12 7.48
CA ALA A 143 16.60 -13.58 8.26
C ALA A 143 17.00 -15.05 7.98
N ARG A 144 16.16 -15.82 7.27
CA ARG A 144 16.35 -17.26 7.04
C ARG A 144 17.13 -17.55 5.74
N PRO A 145 17.86 -18.68 5.65
CA PRO A 145 18.53 -19.09 4.41
C PRO A 145 17.54 -19.37 3.28
N VAL A 146 17.86 -18.91 2.06
CA VAL A 146 17.02 -19.11 0.88
C VAL A 146 17.06 -20.57 0.43
N ALA A 147 15.90 -21.18 0.21
CA ALA A 147 15.77 -22.50 -0.39
C ALA A 147 15.95 -22.42 -1.92
N HIS A 148 16.69 -23.38 -2.48
CA HIS A 148 16.90 -23.53 -3.91
C HIS A 148 16.30 -24.84 -4.43
N GLY A 149 16.02 -24.90 -5.74
CA GLY A 149 15.52 -26.12 -6.40
C GLY A 149 14.04 -26.42 -6.21
N VAL A 150 13.24 -25.44 -5.78
CA VAL A 150 11.78 -25.56 -5.63
C VAL A 150 11.10 -25.11 -6.92
N THR A 151 10.29 -25.98 -7.53
CA THR A 151 9.41 -25.61 -8.65
C THR A 151 8.13 -24.98 -8.11
N VAL A 152 7.93 -23.70 -8.40
CA VAL A 152 6.77 -22.92 -7.89
C VAL A 152 5.45 -23.40 -8.48
N ASP A 153 5.47 -23.87 -9.72
CA ASP A 153 4.25 -24.21 -10.48
C ASP A 153 3.49 -25.43 -9.95
N ASP A 154 4.14 -26.27 -9.14
CA ASP A 154 3.60 -27.54 -8.65
C ASP A 154 2.94 -27.43 -7.26
N LEU A 155 3.06 -26.27 -6.60
CA LEU A 155 2.61 -26.09 -5.22
C LEU A 155 1.44 -25.11 -5.12
N PRO A 156 0.52 -25.33 -4.16
CA PRO A 156 -0.48 -24.31 -3.82
C PRO A 156 0.20 -23.02 -3.35
N VAL A 157 -0.34 -21.87 -3.75
CA VAL A 157 0.17 -20.55 -3.39
C VAL A 157 -0.86 -19.83 -2.52
N ALA A 158 -0.48 -19.57 -1.27
CA ALA A 158 -1.27 -18.87 -0.28
C ALA A 158 -0.82 -17.41 -0.18
N PHE A 159 -1.66 -16.49 -0.66
CA PHE A 159 -1.44 -15.05 -0.52
C PHE A 159 -1.84 -14.62 0.89
N SER A 160 -0.86 -14.26 1.72
CA SER A 160 -1.02 -13.91 3.13
C SER A 160 -0.77 -12.41 3.37
N ASN A 161 -1.06 -11.92 4.58
CA ASN A 161 -0.76 -10.54 5.01
C ASN A 161 -1.33 -9.46 4.07
N GLY A 162 -2.54 -9.66 3.55
CA GLY A 162 -3.17 -8.73 2.62
C GLY A 162 -2.64 -8.77 1.19
N SER A 163 -1.61 -9.58 0.88
CA SER A 163 -1.01 -9.63 -0.47
C SER A 163 -1.97 -10.08 -1.57
N ALA A 164 -3.07 -10.76 -1.21
CA ALA A 164 -4.14 -11.09 -2.12
C ALA A 164 -4.81 -9.84 -2.72
N ALA A 165 -4.72 -8.68 -2.06
CA ALA A 165 -5.21 -7.42 -2.61
C ALA A 165 -4.47 -7.05 -3.90
N VAL A 166 -3.16 -7.26 -4.00
CA VAL A 166 -2.41 -6.97 -5.23
C VAL A 166 -2.83 -7.91 -6.36
N LEU A 167 -3.02 -9.20 -6.04
CA LEU A 167 -3.55 -10.18 -7.00
C LEU A 167 -4.92 -9.74 -7.54
N MET A 168 -5.85 -9.34 -6.66
CA MET A 168 -7.18 -8.89 -7.07
C MET A 168 -7.18 -7.50 -7.72
N HIS A 169 -6.21 -6.65 -7.41
CA HIS A 169 -6.02 -5.35 -8.06
C HIS A 169 -5.79 -5.52 -9.55
N GLU A 170 -4.87 -6.42 -9.92
CA GLU A 170 -4.59 -6.74 -11.32
C GLU A 170 -5.72 -7.57 -11.95
N ALA A 171 -6.27 -8.54 -11.21
CA ALA A 171 -7.19 -9.52 -11.76
C ALA A 171 -8.63 -9.03 -11.91
N ILE A 172 -9.07 -8.08 -11.09
CA ILE A 172 -10.46 -7.59 -11.04
C ILE A 172 -10.48 -6.07 -11.14
N GLY A 173 -9.62 -5.40 -10.38
CA GLY A 173 -9.56 -3.95 -10.28
C GLY A 173 -9.39 -3.24 -11.63
N HIS A 174 -8.22 -3.38 -12.24
CA HIS A 174 -7.93 -2.78 -13.55
C HIS A 174 -8.90 -3.21 -14.67
N PRO A 175 -9.27 -4.50 -14.79
CA PRO A 175 -10.33 -4.91 -15.72
C PRO A 175 -11.65 -4.17 -15.51
N ALA A 176 -12.07 -3.89 -14.27
CA ALA A 176 -13.30 -3.17 -13.95
C ALA A 176 -13.22 -1.67 -14.30
N GLU A 177 -12.05 -1.04 -14.14
CA GLU A 177 -11.79 0.34 -14.61
C GLU A 177 -12.01 0.46 -16.13
N ARG A 178 -11.69 -0.61 -16.88
CA ARG A 178 -11.79 -0.67 -18.34
C ARG A 178 -13.09 -1.29 -18.88
N GLY A 179 -14.03 -1.64 -18.00
CA GLY A 179 -15.29 -2.27 -18.39
C GLY A 179 -15.11 -3.63 -19.08
N MET A 180 -14.05 -4.37 -18.73
CA MET A 180 -13.80 -5.68 -19.32
C MET A 180 -14.88 -6.69 -18.92
N PRO A 181 -15.17 -7.68 -19.78
CA PRO A 181 -16.14 -8.72 -19.46
C PRO A 181 -15.82 -9.42 -18.14
N HIS A 182 -16.88 -9.66 -17.39
CA HIS A 182 -16.83 -10.40 -16.14
C HIS A 182 -16.37 -11.85 -16.36
N VAL A 183 -15.60 -12.37 -15.42
CA VAL A 183 -15.16 -13.78 -15.39
C VAL A 183 -15.88 -14.46 -14.23
N GLY A 184 -16.27 -15.72 -14.36
CA GLY A 184 -16.99 -16.45 -13.30
C GLY A 184 -16.13 -16.65 -12.04
N TRP A 185 -16.03 -15.60 -11.21
CA TRP A 185 -15.33 -15.64 -9.93
C TRP A 185 -16.02 -16.61 -8.97
N PRO A 186 -15.27 -17.25 -8.05
CA PRO A 186 -15.87 -18.09 -7.04
C PRO A 186 -16.90 -17.32 -6.22
N SER A 187 -18.05 -17.95 -5.94
CA SER A 187 -19.16 -17.32 -5.21
C SER A 187 -18.82 -16.90 -3.77
N TRP A 188 -17.75 -17.45 -3.20
CA TRP A 188 -17.27 -17.05 -1.88
C TRP A 188 -16.54 -15.69 -1.90
N LEU A 189 -16.02 -15.28 -3.06
CA LEU A 189 -15.16 -14.11 -3.22
C LEU A 189 -16.00 -12.85 -3.44
N GLU A 190 -15.74 -11.82 -2.64
CA GLU A 190 -16.26 -10.47 -2.85
C GLU A 190 -15.07 -9.52 -2.99
N VAL A 191 -15.03 -8.75 -4.09
CA VAL A 191 -14.03 -7.70 -4.29
C VAL A 191 -14.73 -6.39 -4.55
N THR A 192 -14.48 -5.41 -3.69
CA THR A 192 -15.10 -4.10 -3.78
C THR A 192 -14.09 -2.97 -3.87
N ASP A 193 -14.43 -1.92 -4.61
CA ASP A 193 -13.82 -0.61 -4.44
C ASP A 193 -14.63 0.17 -3.41
N ASP A 194 -14.04 0.49 -2.25
CA ASP A 194 -14.69 1.25 -1.17
C ASP A 194 -13.94 2.55 -0.87
N PRO A 195 -14.30 3.67 -1.52
CA PRO A 195 -13.68 4.98 -1.28
C PRO A 195 -13.80 5.50 0.16
N LEU A 196 -14.67 4.92 0.99
CA LEU A 196 -14.90 5.35 2.38
C LEU A 196 -14.21 4.46 3.40
N ALA A 197 -13.55 3.36 2.98
CA ALA A 197 -12.72 2.56 3.86
C ALA A 197 -11.58 3.41 4.44
N ALA A 198 -11.29 3.21 5.73
CA ALA A 198 -10.25 3.92 6.49
C ALA A 198 -8.83 3.45 6.08
N SER A 199 -8.45 3.70 4.83
CA SER A 199 -7.18 3.33 4.22
C SER A 199 -6.66 4.47 3.34
N LEU A 200 -5.54 4.24 2.63
CA LEU A 200 -4.80 5.26 1.88
C LEU A 200 -5.60 5.93 0.77
N GLY A 201 -6.61 5.26 0.23
CA GLY A 201 -7.48 5.77 -0.83
C GLY A 201 -8.77 6.42 -0.33
N TYR A 202 -8.87 6.79 0.95
CA TYR A 202 -10.06 7.48 1.47
C TYR A 202 -10.40 8.75 0.67
N LEU A 203 -11.55 8.73 -0.01
CA LEU A 203 -11.92 9.69 -1.03
C LEU A 203 -13.46 9.87 -1.09
N PRO A 204 -14.08 10.63 -0.16
CA PRO A 204 -15.54 10.81 -0.13
C PRO A 204 -16.09 11.65 -1.29
N LEU A 205 -15.25 12.52 -1.85
CA LEU A 205 -15.48 13.24 -3.09
C LEU A 205 -14.34 12.93 -4.04
N ASP A 206 -14.65 12.65 -5.30
CA ASP A 206 -13.67 12.44 -6.36
C ASP A 206 -13.01 13.76 -6.81
N ASP A 207 -12.07 13.69 -7.76
CA ASP A 207 -11.33 14.88 -8.22
C ASP A 207 -12.17 15.84 -9.09
N CYS A 208 -13.41 15.47 -9.37
CA CYS A 208 -14.44 16.30 -10.00
C CYS A 208 -15.47 16.84 -8.98
N GLY A 209 -15.27 16.59 -7.67
CA GLY A 209 -16.17 17.04 -6.60
C GLY A 209 -17.46 16.22 -6.50
N ARG A 210 -17.50 15.01 -7.08
CA ARG A 210 -18.68 14.13 -7.05
C ARG A 210 -18.61 13.20 -5.85
N PRO A 211 -19.75 12.92 -5.18
CA PRO A 211 -19.81 11.88 -4.16
C PRO A 211 -19.37 10.53 -4.71
N THR A 212 -18.54 9.82 -3.95
CA THR A 212 -18.13 8.46 -4.26
C THR A 212 -18.95 7.45 -3.46
N SER A 213 -18.92 6.19 -3.88
CA SER A 213 -19.64 5.10 -3.20
C SER A 213 -18.93 3.76 -3.42
N ARG A 214 -19.20 2.82 -2.51
CA ARG A 214 -18.74 1.44 -2.61
C ARG A 214 -19.30 0.76 -3.86
N ARG A 215 -18.47 0.00 -4.58
CA ARG A 215 -18.81 -0.72 -5.81
C ARG A 215 -18.38 -2.18 -5.74
N ASP A 216 -19.22 -3.10 -6.23
CA ASP A 216 -18.94 -4.55 -6.24
C ASP A 216 -18.31 -4.94 -7.58
N LEU A 217 -16.99 -5.00 -7.60
CA LEU A 217 -16.21 -5.28 -8.81
C LEU A 217 -16.35 -6.75 -9.24
N THR A 218 -16.61 -7.65 -8.29
CA THR A 218 -16.98 -9.06 -8.57
C THR A 218 -18.35 -9.21 -9.22
N ARG A 219 -19.14 -8.14 -9.38
CA ARG A 219 -20.38 -8.14 -10.17
C ARG A 219 -20.26 -7.38 -11.48
N GLY A 220 -19.07 -6.88 -11.79
CA GLY A 220 -18.81 -6.07 -12.97
C GLY A 220 -19.14 -4.59 -12.81
N ASP A 221 -19.36 -4.10 -11.58
CA ASP A 221 -19.42 -2.66 -11.35
C ASP A 221 -18.05 -2.03 -11.64
N SER A 222 -18.04 -0.86 -12.27
CA SER A 222 -16.83 -0.03 -12.36
C SER A 222 -16.64 0.79 -11.08
N PRO A 223 -15.38 1.12 -10.72
CA PRO A 223 -15.09 2.08 -9.65
C PRO A 223 -15.88 3.39 -9.81
N SER A 224 -16.31 3.97 -8.69
CA SER A 224 -17.18 5.15 -8.72
C SER A 224 -16.43 6.47 -8.91
N ALA A 225 -15.12 6.49 -8.64
CA ALA A 225 -14.32 7.70 -8.56
C ALA A 225 -13.63 8.05 -9.88
N LEU A 226 -13.72 9.31 -10.29
CA LEU A 226 -12.79 9.90 -11.25
C LEU A 226 -11.60 10.49 -10.50
N ARG A 227 -10.41 9.95 -10.75
CA ARG A 227 -9.18 10.37 -10.07
C ARG A 227 -8.15 10.88 -11.07
N ARG A 228 -7.33 11.83 -10.64
CA ARG A 228 -6.18 12.35 -11.38
C ARG A 228 -4.97 12.48 -10.48
N TRP A 229 -3.78 12.32 -11.04
CA TRP A 229 -2.54 12.48 -10.28
C TRP A 229 -2.30 13.93 -9.84
N SER A 230 -2.48 14.87 -10.76
CA SER A 230 -2.30 16.30 -10.52
C SER A 230 -3.36 17.13 -11.24
N PHE A 231 -3.40 18.44 -10.96
CA PHE A 231 -4.31 19.37 -11.65
C PHE A 231 -4.09 19.45 -13.17
N ARG A 232 -2.94 19.01 -13.67
CA ARG A 232 -2.60 18.99 -15.10
C ARG A 232 -3.14 17.76 -15.82
N ASP A 233 -3.51 16.74 -15.06
CA ASP A 233 -3.95 15.46 -15.60
C ASP A 233 -5.46 15.42 -15.74
N THR A 234 -5.93 14.67 -16.74
CA THR A 234 -7.35 14.42 -16.95
C THR A 234 -7.83 13.37 -15.94
N PRO A 235 -8.92 13.63 -15.18
CA PRO A 235 -9.53 12.62 -14.33
C PRO A 235 -9.98 11.40 -15.15
N ILE A 236 -9.59 10.22 -14.70
CA ILE A 236 -9.97 8.93 -15.29
C ILE A 236 -10.60 8.04 -14.22
N VAL A 237 -11.38 7.04 -14.62
CA VAL A 237 -11.99 6.07 -13.68
C VAL A 237 -10.87 5.30 -13.00
N ARG A 238 -10.79 5.36 -11.68
CA ARG A 238 -9.75 4.68 -10.91
C ARG A 238 -10.27 4.15 -9.59
N MET A 239 -9.76 3.00 -9.17
CA MET A 239 -9.96 2.45 -7.83
C MET A 239 -9.49 3.43 -6.75
N SER A 240 -10.10 3.34 -5.58
CA SER A 240 -9.77 4.09 -4.36
C SER A 240 -9.20 3.15 -3.29
N ASN A 241 -10.02 2.25 -2.74
CA ASN A 241 -9.56 1.21 -1.81
C ASN A 241 -10.11 -0.14 -2.26
N LEU A 242 -9.22 -1.06 -2.60
CA LEU A 242 -9.60 -2.42 -2.94
C LEU A 242 -9.77 -3.24 -1.65
N CYS A 243 -10.96 -3.79 -1.44
CA CYS A 243 -11.28 -4.67 -0.32
C CYS A 243 -11.64 -6.05 -0.84
N VAL A 244 -10.89 -7.07 -0.39
CA VAL A 244 -11.11 -8.49 -0.74
C VAL A 244 -11.65 -9.22 0.48
N MET A 245 -12.90 -9.64 0.39
CA MET A 245 -13.64 -10.31 1.45
C MET A 245 -14.09 -11.71 1.00
N GLY A 246 -14.31 -12.57 1.99
CA GLY A 246 -14.62 -13.97 1.80
C GLY A 246 -15.86 -14.32 2.59
N SER A 247 -16.74 -15.12 2.00
CA SER A 247 -17.92 -15.66 2.66
C SER A 247 -17.78 -17.17 2.87
N GLY A 248 -18.57 -17.73 3.78
CA GLY A 248 -18.52 -19.15 4.13
C GLY A 248 -17.45 -19.49 5.15
N ARG A 249 -16.97 -20.73 5.14
CA ARG A 249 -16.00 -21.23 6.12
C ARG A 249 -14.56 -21.00 5.60
N PRO A 250 -13.66 -20.42 6.42
CA PRO A 250 -12.26 -20.32 6.06
C PRO A 250 -11.65 -21.71 5.77
N LEU A 251 -10.80 -21.75 4.74
CA LEU A 251 -10.09 -22.93 4.30
C LEU A 251 -8.95 -23.27 5.27
N ARG A 252 -8.76 -24.57 5.52
CA ARG A 252 -7.53 -25.07 6.15
C ARG A 252 -6.43 -25.15 5.10
N LEU A 253 -5.32 -24.45 5.35
CA LEU A 253 -4.18 -24.44 4.44
C LEU A 253 -3.50 -25.82 4.31
N PRO A 254 -3.05 -26.22 3.11
CA PRO A 254 -2.21 -27.41 2.93
C PRO A 254 -0.91 -27.31 3.75
N SER A 255 -0.42 -28.45 4.25
CA SER A 255 0.84 -28.49 5.02
C SER A 255 2.06 -28.15 4.16
N LYS A 256 2.00 -28.45 2.85
CA LYS A 256 3.03 -28.11 1.87
C LYS A 256 2.48 -27.09 0.87
N ARG A 257 3.08 -25.90 0.83
CA ARG A 257 2.61 -24.76 0.00
C ARG A 257 3.64 -23.64 -0.05
N ILE A 258 3.38 -22.63 -0.85
CA ILE A 258 4.12 -21.36 -0.87
C ILE A 258 3.28 -20.29 -0.19
N ASP A 259 3.80 -19.66 0.86
CA ASP A 259 3.19 -18.47 1.47
C ASP A 259 3.79 -17.22 0.78
N VAL A 260 2.96 -16.43 0.11
CA VAL A 260 3.33 -15.12 -0.46
C VAL A 260 3.03 -14.03 0.55
N HIS A 261 4.04 -13.22 0.87
CA HIS A 261 3.93 -12.14 1.86
C HIS A 261 4.01 -10.76 1.22
N LEU A 262 4.85 -10.61 0.19
CA LEU A 262 5.06 -9.34 -0.47
C LEU A 262 5.19 -9.53 -1.98
N VAL A 263 4.38 -8.75 -2.69
CA VAL A 263 4.40 -8.54 -4.13
C VAL A 263 5.04 -7.17 -4.39
N ASP A 264 6.08 -7.17 -5.21
CA ASP A 264 6.85 -5.97 -5.56
C ASP A 264 6.22 -5.24 -6.76
N GLN A 265 5.71 -6.00 -7.73
CA GLN A 265 5.04 -5.43 -8.89
C GLN A 265 3.90 -6.34 -9.36
N GLY A 266 2.77 -5.73 -9.70
CA GLY A 266 1.69 -6.35 -10.46
C GLY A 266 1.55 -5.69 -11.83
N SER A 267 1.04 -6.44 -12.79
CA SER A 267 0.56 -5.90 -14.06
C SER A 267 -0.51 -6.80 -14.65
N TRP A 268 -1.52 -6.20 -15.28
CA TRP A 268 -2.45 -6.88 -16.16
C TRP A 268 -2.38 -6.29 -17.58
N ASP A 269 -2.29 -7.16 -18.58
CA ASP A 269 -2.34 -6.80 -20.00
C ASP A 269 -3.77 -7.00 -20.54
N PRO A 270 -4.47 -5.93 -20.96
CA PRO A 270 -5.84 -6.01 -21.48
C PRO A 270 -5.96 -6.78 -22.80
N LEU A 271 -4.88 -6.91 -23.58
CA LEU A 271 -4.92 -7.60 -24.88
C LEU A 271 -4.85 -9.13 -24.72
N SER A 272 -3.93 -9.62 -23.89
CA SER A 272 -3.75 -11.05 -23.63
C SER A 272 -4.55 -11.58 -22.43
N ASP A 273 -5.18 -10.68 -21.66
CA ASP A 273 -5.82 -10.96 -20.38
C ASP A 273 -4.88 -11.59 -19.34
N GLN A 274 -3.57 -11.37 -19.51
CA GLN A 274 -2.53 -11.95 -18.68
C GLN A 274 -2.25 -11.05 -17.48
N ILE A 275 -2.28 -11.66 -16.30
CA ILE A 275 -1.80 -11.10 -15.03
C ILE A 275 -0.37 -11.61 -14.81
N ALA A 276 0.52 -10.71 -14.38
CA ALA A 276 1.86 -11.04 -13.94
C ALA A 276 2.14 -10.40 -12.58
N LEU A 277 2.57 -11.19 -11.60
CA LEU A 277 2.95 -10.73 -10.27
C LEU A 277 4.41 -11.08 -9.98
N ARG A 278 5.25 -10.07 -9.74
CA ARG A 278 6.63 -10.24 -9.27
C ARG A 278 6.63 -10.38 -7.75
N ILE A 279 6.88 -11.59 -7.28
CA ILE A 279 6.93 -11.93 -5.86
C ILE A 279 8.33 -11.62 -5.34
N CYS A 280 8.40 -10.76 -4.31
CA CYS A 280 9.68 -10.38 -3.71
C CYS A 280 9.94 -11.06 -2.37
N LEU A 281 8.89 -11.41 -1.62
CA LEU A 281 9.01 -12.21 -0.41
C LEU A 281 7.95 -13.31 -0.37
N SER A 282 8.46 -14.54 -0.26
CA SER A 282 7.66 -15.74 -0.08
C SER A 282 8.46 -16.80 0.67
N GLU A 283 7.75 -17.74 1.28
CA GLU A 283 8.32 -18.89 1.96
C GLU A 283 7.73 -20.18 1.40
N LEU A 284 8.57 -21.20 1.20
CA LEU A 284 8.11 -22.58 1.14
C LEU A 284 7.75 -23.01 2.57
N VAL A 285 6.54 -23.53 2.73
CA VAL A 285 6.08 -24.19 3.95
C VAL A 285 6.05 -25.68 3.68
N ASP A 286 6.72 -26.47 4.52
CA ASP A 286 6.65 -27.94 4.52
C ASP A 286 6.43 -28.42 5.95
N GLY A 287 5.16 -28.62 6.31
CA GLY A 287 4.76 -28.91 7.69
C GLY A 287 5.00 -27.71 8.61
N SER A 288 5.94 -27.85 9.56
CA SER A 288 6.38 -26.77 10.46
C SER A 288 7.59 -26.01 9.91
N GLU A 289 8.26 -26.54 8.91
CA GLU A 289 9.45 -25.92 8.33
C GLU A 289 9.06 -24.80 7.38
N ARG A 290 9.84 -23.71 7.43
CA ARG A 290 9.64 -22.51 6.61
C ARG A 290 10.98 -22.06 6.06
N SER A 291 11.06 -21.92 4.75
CA SER A 291 12.27 -21.52 4.06
C SER A 291 11.96 -20.45 3.00
N PRO A 292 12.59 -19.28 3.05
CA PRO A 292 12.43 -18.25 2.03
C PRO A 292 12.72 -18.79 0.63
N LEU A 293 11.98 -18.31 -0.36
CA LEU A 293 12.23 -18.60 -1.77
C LEU A 293 12.92 -17.42 -2.45
N PRO A 294 13.68 -17.66 -3.54
CA PRO A 294 14.15 -16.57 -4.40
C PRO A 294 12.97 -15.81 -5.01
N ARG A 295 13.21 -14.61 -5.53
CA ARG A 295 12.17 -13.86 -6.27
C ARG A 295 11.73 -14.65 -7.49
N PHE A 296 10.43 -14.67 -7.76
CA PHE A 296 9.86 -15.30 -8.96
C PHE A 296 8.65 -14.51 -9.47
N THR A 297 8.17 -14.85 -10.65
CA THR A 297 6.99 -14.23 -11.26
C THR A 297 5.90 -15.27 -11.43
N LEU A 298 4.72 -14.99 -10.89
CA LEU A 298 3.52 -15.77 -11.17
C LEU A 298 2.79 -15.19 -12.37
N ARG A 299 2.23 -16.05 -13.21
CA ARG A 299 1.46 -15.65 -14.39
C ARG A 299 0.18 -16.44 -14.50
N PHE A 300 -0.93 -15.76 -14.76
CA PHE A 300 -2.25 -16.35 -14.94
C PHE A 300 -3.02 -15.54 -15.99
N THR A 301 -4.01 -16.14 -16.62
CA THR A 301 -5.13 -15.35 -17.15
C THR A 301 -6.17 -15.14 -16.05
N ARG A 302 -7.08 -14.17 -16.18
CA ARG A 302 -8.19 -14.02 -15.21
C ARG A 302 -9.02 -15.29 -15.10
N ARG A 303 -9.28 -15.96 -16.22
CA ARG A 303 -10.03 -17.24 -16.24
C ARG A 303 -9.28 -18.37 -15.53
N GLU A 304 -7.99 -18.53 -15.79
CA GLU A 304 -7.16 -19.50 -15.08
C GLU A 304 -7.15 -19.23 -13.58
N LEU A 305 -7.00 -17.96 -13.19
CA LEU A 305 -7.01 -17.58 -11.78
C LEU A 305 -8.35 -17.90 -11.12
N ALA A 306 -9.47 -17.51 -11.73
CA ALA A 306 -10.80 -17.78 -11.21
C ALA A 306 -11.04 -19.29 -10.99
N ALA A 307 -10.55 -20.13 -11.90
CA ALA A 307 -10.66 -21.59 -11.79
C ALA A 307 -9.76 -22.20 -10.69
N ARG A 308 -8.64 -21.54 -10.35
CA ARG A 308 -7.64 -22.02 -9.38
C ARG A 308 -7.82 -21.43 -7.98
N LEU A 309 -8.66 -20.42 -7.81
CA LEU A 309 -9.01 -19.83 -6.51
C LEU A 309 -9.97 -20.75 -5.76
N VAL A 310 -9.43 -21.47 -4.78
CA VAL A 310 -10.19 -22.54 -4.09
C VAL A 310 -10.78 -22.12 -2.75
N GLY A 311 -10.31 -21.02 -2.16
CA GLY A 311 -10.86 -20.53 -0.90
C GLY A 311 -10.04 -19.41 -0.28
N TRP A 312 -10.50 -18.98 0.89
CA TRP A 312 -9.89 -17.92 1.68
C TRP A 312 -9.51 -18.39 3.07
N PHE A 313 -8.65 -17.65 3.75
CA PHE A 313 -8.21 -17.92 5.13
C PHE A 313 -7.83 -16.63 5.86
N GLY A 314 -7.77 -16.69 7.19
CA GLY A 314 -7.35 -15.56 8.02
C GLY A 314 -8.28 -14.36 7.97
N ASP A 315 -7.91 -13.32 8.70
CA ASP A 315 -8.66 -12.07 8.76
C ASP A 315 -8.21 -11.08 7.67
N ALA A 316 -9.12 -10.21 7.27
CA ALA A 316 -8.82 -9.15 6.33
C ALA A 316 -7.79 -8.19 6.94
N THR A 317 -6.65 -8.06 6.27
CA THR A 317 -5.51 -7.27 6.75
C THR A 317 -5.17 -6.21 5.71
N SER A 318 -4.81 -5.01 6.14
CA SER A 318 -4.30 -3.98 5.22
C SER A 318 -2.98 -4.46 4.65
N TYR A 319 -2.87 -4.45 3.33
CA TYR A 319 -1.59 -4.58 2.65
C TYR A 319 -0.86 -3.23 2.71
N PRO A 320 0.49 -3.21 2.70
CA PRO A 320 1.24 -1.99 2.44
C PRO A 320 0.69 -1.27 1.20
N GLY A 321 0.62 0.06 1.24
CA GLY A 321 0.01 0.88 0.21
C GLY A 321 0.49 0.54 -1.20
N VAL A 322 -0.47 0.33 -2.10
CA VAL A 322 -0.20 0.06 -3.51
C VAL A 322 -0.15 1.39 -4.25
N ILE A 323 0.92 1.61 -4.99
CA ILE A 323 1.03 2.70 -5.95
C ILE A 323 0.59 2.15 -7.31
N CYS A 324 -0.56 2.61 -7.78
CA CYS A 324 -1.18 2.14 -9.01
C CYS A 324 -0.89 3.14 -10.13
N SER A 325 -0.27 2.68 -11.22
CA SER A 325 0.07 3.52 -12.37
C SER A 325 -0.77 3.12 -13.57
N ASP A 326 -1.55 4.05 -14.12
CA ASP A 326 -2.25 3.86 -15.40
C ASP A 326 -2.27 5.18 -16.19
N GLU A 327 -2.14 5.08 -17.51
CA GLU A 327 -2.09 6.22 -18.44
C GLU A 327 -1.10 7.34 -18.04
N GLY A 328 0.04 6.96 -17.45
CA GLY A 328 1.05 7.91 -16.96
C GLY A 328 0.72 8.59 -15.62
N GLN A 329 -0.41 8.21 -14.99
CA GLN A 329 -0.86 8.73 -13.71
C GLN A 329 -0.68 7.71 -12.58
N THR A 330 0.05 8.13 -11.54
CA THR A 330 0.45 7.30 -10.41
C THR A 330 -0.43 7.62 -9.20
N LEU A 331 -1.32 6.75 -8.74
CA LEU A 331 -2.24 7.07 -7.64
C LEU A 331 -2.07 6.09 -6.47
N PRO A 332 -2.15 6.56 -5.20
CA PRO A 332 -2.21 5.64 -4.07
C PRO A 332 -3.59 4.98 -4.03
N VAL A 333 -3.58 3.67 -3.80
CA VAL A 333 -4.77 2.84 -3.65
C VAL A 333 -4.65 2.09 -2.34
N GLY A 334 -5.67 2.19 -1.49
CA GLY A 334 -5.74 1.36 -0.29
C GLY A 334 -5.99 -0.10 -0.66
N SER A 335 -5.46 -1.02 0.13
CA SER A 335 -5.55 -2.45 -0.17
C SER A 335 -5.78 -3.22 1.12
N ILE A 336 -6.90 -3.92 1.20
CA ILE A 336 -7.30 -4.73 2.35
C ILE A 336 -7.73 -6.07 1.82
N ALA A 337 -7.17 -7.16 2.33
CA ALA A 337 -7.56 -8.49 1.89
C ALA A 337 -7.43 -9.54 2.99
N ILE A 338 -8.36 -10.49 2.97
CA ILE A 338 -8.18 -11.81 3.57
C ILE A 338 -7.02 -12.56 2.86
N GLY A 339 -6.60 -13.69 3.43
CA GLY A 339 -5.75 -14.62 2.74
C GLY A 339 -6.50 -15.39 1.65
N ALA A 340 -5.85 -15.68 0.53
CA ALA A 340 -6.43 -16.43 -0.59
C ALA A 340 -5.52 -17.57 -1.04
N LEU A 341 -6.09 -18.74 -1.35
CA LEU A 341 -5.34 -19.91 -1.85
C LEU A 341 -5.59 -20.13 -3.34
N VAL A 342 -4.50 -20.20 -4.10
CA VAL A 342 -4.48 -20.55 -5.52
C VAL A 342 -3.84 -21.94 -5.66
N THR A 343 -4.53 -22.91 -6.24
CA THR A 343 -3.96 -24.24 -6.51
C THR A 343 -2.97 -24.21 -7.68
N PRO A 344 -2.08 -25.21 -7.82
CA PRO A 344 -1.27 -25.39 -9.04
C PRO A 344 -2.16 -25.64 -10.28
N ARG A 345 -1.54 -25.71 -11.46
CA ARG A 345 -2.23 -25.97 -12.74
C ARG A 345 -2.79 -27.38 -12.82
#